data_AF-A3TMR1-F1
#
_entry.id   AF-A3TMR1-F1
#
_cell.length_a   1.000
_cell.length_b   1.000
_cell.length_c   1.000
_cell.angle_alpha   90.00
_cell.angle_beta   90.00
_cell.angle_gamma   90.00
#
_symmetry.space_group_name_H-M   'P 1'
#
loop_
_entity.id
_entity.type
_entity.pdbx_description
1 polymer ?
#
loop_
_entity_poly.entity_id
_entity_poly.type
_entity_poly.pdbx_seq_one_letter_code
_entity_poly.pdbx_strand_id
1 'polypeptide(L)' 'MVEAERDGPDEVFTFAHEVVAIDGDTVVLRVAVDYPSSTWRDLWVVTFAPDGRATAFEEWPFSPSQPDGH' A
#
# COMPACT_ATOMS: atom_id res chain seq x y z
N MET A 1 -6.43 -16.87 9.88
CA MET A 1 -6.17 -17.74 8.72
C MET A 1 -5.82 -16.82 7.58
N VAL A 2 -4.68 -17.08 6.95
CA VAL A 2 -4.11 -16.31 5.85
C VAL A 2 -4.77 -16.78 4.55
N GLU A 3 -4.87 -15.89 3.55
CA GLU A 3 -5.43 -16.10 2.20
C GLU A 3 -6.96 -16.05 2.05
N ALA A 4 -7.52 -14.83 2.02
CA ALA A 4 -8.80 -14.58 1.37
C ALA A 4 -8.88 -13.12 0.91
N GLU A 5 -8.00 -12.68 -0.01
CA GLU A 5 -8.06 -11.28 -0.44
C GLU A 5 -8.00 -11.04 -1.94
N ARG A 6 -8.01 -12.08 -2.78
CA ARG A 6 -8.27 -11.93 -4.22
C ARG A 6 -9.01 -13.15 -4.77
N ASP A 7 -10.12 -12.94 -5.47
CA ASP A 7 -10.87 -14.01 -6.16
C ASP A 7 -10.13 -14.51 -7.42
N GLY A 8 -8.99 -13.88 -7.75
CA GLY A 8 -8.06 -14.32 -8.78
C GLY A 8 -7.20 -13.18 -9.33
N PRO A 9 -6.29 -13.48 -10.27
CA PRO A 9 -5.52 -12.46 -10.99
C PRO A 9 -6.41 -11.54 -11.85
N ASP A 10 -7.63 -11.98 -12.17
CA ASP A 10 -8.61 -11.29 -13.03
C ASP A 10 -9.55 -10.34 -12.26
N GLU A 11 -9.41 -10.25 -10.94
CA GLU A 11 -10.22 -9.32 -10.15
C GLU A 11 -9.88 -7.88 -10.51
N VAL A 12 -10.90 -7.14 -10.94
CA VAL A 12 -10.75 -5.74 -11.33
C VAL A 12 -10.64 -4.89 -10.07
N PHE A 13 -9.46 -4.31 -9.85
CA PHE A 13 -9.22 -3.31 -8.82
C PHE A 13 -8.63 -2.05 -9.43
N THR A 14 -8.85 -0.92 -8.78
CA THR A 14 -8.16 0.33 -9.09
C THR A 14 -7.06 0.55 -8.07
N PHE A 15 -5.86 0.85 -8.55
CA PHE A 15 -4.72 1.21 -7.73
C PHE A 15 -4.36 2.67 -7.96
N ALA A 16 -4.33 3.46 -6.90
CA ALA A 16 -3.84 4.82 -6.91
C ALA A 16 -2.74 4.99 -5.86
N HIS A 17 -1.72 5.80 -6.19
CA HIS A 17 -0.69 6.18 -5.23
C HIS A 17 -0.39 7.67 -5.34
N GLU A 18 0.02 8.24 -4.22
CA GLU A 18 0.39 9.64 -4.06
C GLU A 18 1.68 9.70 -3.23
N VAL A 19 2.66 10.49 -3.68
CA VAL A 19 3.84 10.78 -2.86
C VAL A 19 3.47 11.85 -1.84
N VAL A 20 3.52 11.49 -0.56
CA VAL A 20 3.18 12.38 0.56
C VAL A 20 4.40 13.18 1.01
N ALA A 21 5.57 12.54 1.07
CA ALA A 21 6.81 13.18 1.47
C ALA A 21 8.03 12.48 0.84
N ILE A 22 9.12 13.23 0.68
CA ILE A 22 10.43 12.73 0.31
C ILE A 22 11.45 13.35 1.27
N ASP A 23 12.26 12.50 1.89
CA ASP A 23 13.41 12.90 2.70
C ASP A 23 14.63 12.07 2.30
N GLY A 24 15.58 12.70 1.61
CA GLY A 24 16.77 12.03 1.08
C GLY A 24 16.41 10.88 0.13
N ASP A 25 16.77 9.66 0.54
CA ASP A 25 16.51 8.42 -0.17
C ASP A 25 15.21 7.72 0.25
N THR A 26 14.47 8.32 1.18
CA THR A 26 13.27 7.75 1.78
C THR A 26 12.02 8.49 1.29
N VAL A 27 11.01 7.73 0.87
CA VAL A 27 9.76 8.23 0.30
C VAL A 27 8.59 7.70 1.12
N VAL A 28 7.67 8.58 1.47
CA VAL A 28 6.38 8.22 2.08
C VAL A 28 5.31 8.29 1.00
N LEU A 29 4.62 7.17 0.75
CA LEU A 29 3.53 7.06 -0.20
C LEU A 29 2.22 6.80 0.53
N ARG A 30 1.16 7.42 0.04
CA ARG A 30 -0.21 7.01 0.32
C ARG A 30 -0.69 6.17 -0.84
N VAL A 31 -1.19 4.99 -0.55
CA VAL A 31 -1.76 4.07 -1.52
C VAL A 31 -3.25 3.91 -1.23
N ALA A 32 -4.05 3.79 -2.29
CA ALA A 32 -5.44 3.40 -2.22
C ALA A 32 -5.68 2.27 -3.21
N VAL A 33 -6.30 1.20 -2.70
CA VAL A 33 -6.73 0.06 -3.50
C VAL A 33 -8.25 -0.05 -3.38
N ASP A 34 -8.93 0.16 -4.49
CA ASP A 34 -10.38 0.08 -4.57
C ASP A 34 -10.80 -1.19 -5.31
N TYR A 35 -11.44 -2.10 -4.58
CA TYR A 35 -12.18 -3.23 -5.11
C TYR A 35 -13.66 -2.86 -5.22
N PRO A 36 -14.48 -3.64 -5.96
CA PRO A 36 -15.92 -3.36 -6.07
C PRO A 36 -16.68 -3.34 -4.73
N SER A 37 -16.17 -4.04 -3.72
CA SER A 37 -16.82 -4.23 -2.41
C SER A 37 -16.02 -3.71 -1.21
N SER A 38 -14.78 -3.25 -1.42
CA SER A 38 -13.88 -2.81 -0.35
C SER A 38 -12.88 -1.76 -0.84
N THR A 39 -12.49 -0.87 0.07
CA THR A 39 -11.43 0.10 -0.16
C THR A 39 -10.38 -0.08 0.92
N TRP A 40 -9.13 -0.20 0.51
CA TRP A 40 -7.96 -0.24 1.37
C TRP A 40 -7.16 1.03 1.17
N ARG A 41 -6.61 1.55 2.27
CA ARG A 41 -5.66 2.66 2.23
C ARG A 41 -4.41 2.24 2.97
N ASP A 42 -3.27 2.44 2.36
CA ASP A 42 -2.01 2.07 2.98
C ASP A 42 -1.09 3.30 3.04
N LEU A 43 -0.27 3.35 4.08
CA LEU A 43 0.88 4.23 4.13
C LEU A 43 2.13 3.37 3.93
N TRP A 44 2.93 3.70 2.93
CA TRP A 44 4.19 3.00 2.66
C TRP A 44 5.35 3.94 2.92
N VAL A 45 6.39 3.43 3.56
CA VAL A 45 7.70 4.10 3.68
C VAL A 45 8.73 3.23 2.97
N VAL A 46 9.39 3.81 1.97
CA VAL A 46 10.34 3.08 1.11
C VAL A 46 11.65 3.83 1.06
N THR A 47 12.74 3.14 1.39
CA THR A 47 14.10 3.65 1.19
C THR A 47 14.68 3.07 -0.09
N PHE A 48 15.31 3.91 -0.91
CA PHE A 48 15.90 3.50 -2.18
C PHE A 48 17.42 3.55 -2.16
N ALA A 49 18.07 2.56 -2.75
CA ALA A 49 19.48 2.62 -3.09
C ALA A 49 19.72 3.63 -4.23
N PRO A 50 20.96 4.11 -4.42
CA PRO A 50 21.32 4.99 -5.53
C PRO A 50 21.03 4.42 -6.94
N ASP A 51 20.87 3.10 -7.07
CA ASP A 51 20.48 2.44 -8.31
C ASP A 51 18.96 2.39 -8.55
N GLY A 52 18.17 2.99 -7.64
CA GLY A 52 16.71 3.07 -7.72
C GLY A 52 15.98 1.84 -7.20
N ARG A 53 16.66 0.86 -6.60
CA ARG A 53 16.01 -0.31 -5.98
C ARG A 53 15.61 -0.01 -4.54
N ALA A 54 14.46 -0.51 -4.12
CA ALA A 54 14.06 -0.46 -2.72
C ALA A 54 15.02 -1.30 -1.87
N THR A 55 15.53 -0.72 -0.78
CA THR A 55 16.39 -1.37 0.22
C THR A 55 15.64 -1.65 1.51
N ALA A 56 14.62 -0.85 1.83
CA ALA A 56 13.69 -1.07 2.93
C ALA A 56 12.26 -0.73 2.48
N PHE A 57 11.30 -1.45 3.04
CA PHE A 57 9.87 -1.31 2.77
C PHE A 57 9.09 -1.56 4.05
N GLU A 58 8.30 -0.57 4.47
CA GLU A 58 7.43 -0.62 5.63
C GLU A 58 6.01 -0.24 5.19
N GLU A 59 5.02 -1.03 5.63
CA GLU A 59 3.62 -0.88 5.23
C GLU A 59 2.71 -0.78 6.47
N TRP A 60 1.82 0.20 6.44
CA TRP A 60 0.73 0.34 7.41
C TRP A 60 -0.60 0.28 6.69
N PRO A 61 -1.31 -0.86 6.79
CA PRO A 61 -2.63 -0.99 6.19
C PRO A 61 -3.70 -0.33 7.05
N PHE A 62 -4.60 0.39 6.41
CA PHE A 62 -5.77 1.04 7.00
C PHE A 62 -7.01 0.75 6.15
N SER A 63 -7.95 0.01 6.72
CA SER A 63 -9.27 -0.21 6.12
C SER A 63 -10.28 0.69 6.80
N PRO A 64 -10.91 1.66 6.09
CA PRO A 64 -11.90 2.56 6.68
C PRO A 64 -13.13 1.82 7.26
N SER A 65 -13.35 0.58 6.83
CA SER A 65 -14.47 -0.29 7.24
C SER A 65 -14.13 -1.30 8.34
N GLN A 66 -12.86 -1.39 8.79
CA GLN A 66 -12.46 -2.25 9.90
C GLN A 66 -11.93 -1.44 11.09
N PRO A 67 -12.17 -1.89 12.33
CA PRO A 67 -11.48 -1.34 13.50
C PRO A 67 -9.97 -1.56 13.36
N ASP A 68 -9.18 -0.55 13.71
CA ASP A 68 -7.72 -0.56 13.60
C ASP A 68 -7.06 -1.78 14.28
N GLY A 69 -6.15 -2.44 13.56
CA GLY A 69 -4.99 -3.18 14.10
C GLY A 69 -5.26 -4.46 14.90
N HIS A 70 -4.94 -5.62 14.30
CA HIS A 70 -4.63 -6.85 15.03
C HIS A 70 -3.41 -7.56 14.43
#